data_AF-A0A6A8QAF9-F1
#
_entry.id   AF-A0A6A8QAF9-F1
#
_cell.length_a   1.000
_cell.length_b   1.000
_cell.length_c   1.000
_cell.angle_alpha   90.00
_cell.angle_beta   90.00
_cell.angle_gamma   90.00
#
_symmetry.space_group_name_H-M   'P 1'
#
loop_
_entity.id
_entity.type
_entity.pdbx_description
1 polymer ?
#
loop_
_entity_poly.entity_id
_entity_poly.type
_entity_poly.pdbx_seq_one_letter_code
_entity_poly.pdbx_strand_id
1 'polypeptide(L)'
;MNRIYCSLLIFLMTPFYSSFGQDEHHHAKHEVQVNSQQYETIKSLSQQDIQELLQGKGRGYAKAAELNGMPGPRHVLDMEDQIKLNDDQKKQIELLFDEMEQDASVLGAQLITREKSLNKAFATQQVNEEKLKQLLQDIAQTTAELRYTHLYTHLKTADILSDDQIDIYNRLRKHKNEDKVHQALQKPDSESCKKHKDH
;
A
#
# COMPACT_ATOMS: atom_id res chain seq x y z
N MET A 1 -60.06 -51.27 -35.14
CA MET A 1 -61.29 -51.45 -34.35
C MET A 1 -60.89 -51.88 -32.95
N ASN A 2 -61.30 -51.12 -31.92
CA ASN A 2 -61.44 -51.49 -30.49
C ASN A 2 -60.19 -52.05 -29.76
N ARG A 3 -59.88 -51.78 -28.48
CA ARG A 3 -60.49 -51.05 -27.37
C ARG A 3 -59.48 -51.16 -26.19
N ILE A 4 -59.39 -50.11 -25.35
CA ILE A 4 -59.47 -50.19 -23.87
C ILE A 4 -58.21 -50.59 -23.03
N TYR A 5 -57.63 -49.54 -22.44
CA TYR A 5 -57.21 -49.28 -21.04
C TYR A 5 -56.07 -50.01 -20.29
N CYS A 6 -55.43 -49.14 -19.49
CA CYS A 6 -54.90 -49.34 -18.14
C CYS A 6 -53.52 -49.99 -17.96
N SER A 7 -52.53 -49.14 -17.70
CA SER A 7 -51.86 -49.19 -16.40
C SER A 7 -51.26 -47.83 -16.02
N LEU A 8 -51.75 -47.33 -14.89
CA LEU A 8 -51.17 -46.26 -14.10
C LEU A 8 -49.73 -46.61 -13.74
N LEU A 9 -48.81 -45.68 -13.97
CA LEU A 9 -47.51 -45.67 -13.30
C LEU A 9 -47.21 -44.22 -12.91
N ILE A 10 -47.49 -43.91 -11.65
CA ILE A 10 -47.20 -42.63 -11.01
C ILE A 10 -45.70 -42.59 -10.78
N PHE A 11 -44.99 -41.79 -11.57
CA PHE A 11 -43.57 -41.47 -11.36
C PHE A 11 -43.49 -40.11 -10.65
N LEU A 12 -43.00 -40.11 -9.41
CA LEU A 12 -42.71 -38.91 -8.63
C LEU A 12 -41.61 -38.10 -9.32
N MET A 13 -41.98 -36.97 -9.90
CA MET A 13 -41.07 -35.95 -10.45
C MET A 13 -40.55 -35.07 -9.31
N THR A 14 -39.28 -35.22 -8.96
CA THR A 14 -38.56 -34.20 -8.17
C THR A 14 -38.03 -33.12 -9.12
N PRO A 15 -38.23 -31.82 -8.84
CA PRO A 15 -37.65 -30.78 -9.67
C PRO A 15 -36.14 -30.70 -9.44
N PHE A 16 -35.40 -30.84 -10.54
CA PHE A 16 -33.98 -30.57 -10.68
C PHE A 16 -33.79 -29.04 -10.61
N TYR A 17 -33.29 -28.53 -9.48
CA TYR A 17 -32.91 -27.11 -9.40
C TYR A 17 -31.62 -26.91 -10.21
N SER A 18 -31.74 -26.19 -11.32
CA SER A 18 -30.58 -25.76 -12.10
C SER A 18 -29.88 -24.62 -11.35
N SER A 19 -28.61 -24.81 -11.04
CA SER A 19 -27.72 -23.78 -10.51
C SER A 19 -27.49 -22.71 -11.57
N PHE A 20 -27.86 -21.46 -11.29
CA PHE A 20 -27.41 -20.31 -12.06
C PHE A 20 -26.02 -19.91 -11.56
N GLY A 21 -24.99 -20.16 -12.37
CA GLY A 21 -23.69 -19.52 -12.22
C GLY A 21 -23.79 -18.05 -12.61
N GLN A 22 -23.32 -17.16 -11.74
CA GLN A 22 -23.07 -15.76 -12.10
C GLN A 22 -21.62 -15.64 -12.57
N ASP A 23 -21.47 -15.25 -13.83
CA ASP A 23 -20.21 -14.81 -14.41
C ASP A 23 -19.75 -13.46 -13.83
N GLU A 24 -18.44 -13.32 -13.87
CA GLU A 24 -17.55 -12.39 -13.20
C GLU A 24 -17.75 -10.90 -13.53
N HIS A 25 -17.41 -10.06 -12.54
CA HIS A 25 -16.54 -8.90 -12.79
C HIS A 25 -15.55 -8.76 -11.63
N HIS A 26 -14.60 -9.68 -11.55
CA HIS A 26 -13.38 -9.44 -10.78
C HIS A 26 -12.46 -8.54 -11.60
N HIS A 27 -12.42 -7.26 -11.25
CA HIS A 27 -11.33 -6.38 -11.63
C HIS A 27 -10.02 -6.98 -11.06
N ALA A 28 -9.31 -7.72 -11.90
CA ALA A 28 -7.95 -8.12 -11.65
C ALA A 28 -7.09 -6.85 -11.60
N LYS A 29 -6.89 -6.32 -10.39
CA LYS A 29 -5.72 -5.49 -10.12
C LYS A 29 -4.51 -6.34 -10.48
N HIS A 30 -3.71 -5.84 -11.41
CA HIS A 30 -2.36 -6.32 -11.65
C HIS A 30 -1.54 -6.06 -10.38
N GLU A 31 -1.67 -6.90 -9.36
CA GLU A 31 -0.67 -7.02 -8.32
C GLU A 31 0.56 -7.62 -9.00
N VAL A 32 1.56 -6.78 -9.25
CA VAL A 32 2.90 -7.26 -9.56
C VAL A 32 3.33 -8.10 -8.36
N GLN A 33 3.25 -9.42 -8.50
CA GLN A 33 3.76 -10.38 -7.51
C GLN A 33 5.30 -10.29 -7.54
N VAL A 34 5.83 -9.27 -6.88
CA VAL A 34 7.27 -9.09 -6.71
C VAL A 34 7.76 -10.19 -5.80
N ASN A 35 8.56 -11.11 -6.35
CA ASN A 35 9.12 -12.25 -5.62
C ASN A 35 10.17 -11.76 -4.60
N SER A 36 9.71 -11.41 -3.40
CA SER A 36 10.54 -11.02 -2.26
C SER A 36 11.51 -12.12 -1.80
N GLN A 37 11.35 -13.37 -2.27
CA GLN A 37 12.22 -14.49 -1.92
C GLN A 37 13.60 -14.42 -2.59
N GLN A 38 13.81 -13.55 -3.58
CA GLN A 38 15.11 -13.36 -4.24
C GLN A 38 16.09 -12.46 -3.46
N TYR A 39 15.61 -11.76 -2.43
CA TYR A 39 16.47 -11.02 -1.51
C TYR A 39 16.83 -11.95 -0.35
N GLU A 40 18.05 -12.51 -0.35
CA GLU A 40 18.65 -13.07 0.87
C GLU A 40 18.35 -12.14 2.05
N THR A 41 17.95 -12.68 3.20
CA THR A 41 17.51 -11.91 4.37
C THR A 41 18.49 -10.77 4.68
N ILE A 42 18.15 -9.56 4.24
CA ILE A 42 18.89 -8.34 4.58
C ILE A 42 18.55 -8.06 6.04
N LYS A 43 19.49 -8.27 6.97
CA LYS A 43 19.17 -8.20 8.41
C LYS A 43 18.68 -6.81 8.85
N SER A 44 19.01 -5.76 8.10
CA SER A 44 18.57 -4.38 8.36
C SER A 44 17.18 -4.04 7.79
N LEU A 45 16.59 -4.88 6.92
CA LEU A 45 15.30 -4.62 6.29
C LEU A 45 14.32 -5.78 6.52
N SER A 46 13.14 -5.48 7.02
CA SER A 46 12.05 -6.48 7.07
C SER A 46 11.51 -6.77 5.67
N GLN A 47 10.78 -7.88 5.51
CA GLN A 47 10.11 -8.19 4.24
C GLN A 47 9.09 -7.11 3.85
N GLN A 48 8.40 -6.53 4.85
CA GLN A 48 7.49 -5.42 4.64
C GLN A 48 8.24 -4.19 4.10
N ASP A 49 9.41 -3.87 4.66
CA ASP A 49 10.22 -2.74 4.19
C ASP A 49 10.62 -2.90 2.72
N ILE A 50 11.04 -4.12 2.35
CA ILE A 50 11.41 -4.45 0.97
C ILE A 50 10.19 -4.29 0.05
N GLN A 51 9.04 -4.83 0.42
CA GLN A 51 7.82 -4.71 -0.38
C GLN A 51 7.38 -3.26 -0.54
N GLU A 52 7.38 -2.48 0.54
CA GLU A 52 7.01 -1.07 0.51
C GLU A 52 7.97 -0.24 -0.35
N LEU A 53 9.28 -0.49 -0.28
CA LEU A 53 10.26 0.17 -1.14
C LEU A 53 10.06 -0.17 -2.61
N LEU A 54 9.81 -1.45 -2.94
CA LEU A 54 9.58 -1.89 -4.32
C LEU A 54 8.25 -1.36 -4.90
N GLN A 55 7.28 -1.08 -4.04
CA GLN A 55 6.01 -0.45 -4.40
C GLN A 55 6.05 1.08 -4.34
N GLY A 56 7.22 1.70 -4.15
CA GLY A 56 7.33 3.16 -4.08
C GLY A 56 6.52 3.79 -2.93
N LYS A 57 6.23 3.04 -1.86
CA LYS A 57 5.40 3.53 -0.76
C LYS A 57 6.17 4.50 0.12
N GLY A 58 5.42 5.47 0.64
CA GLY A 58 5.97 6.62 1.36
C GLY A 58 6.76 6.33 2.63
N ARG A 59 6.66 5.18 3.31
CA ARG A 59 7.42 4.77 4.53
C ARG A 59 7.76 5.86 5.57
N GLY A 60 6.98 6.95 5.65
CA GLY A 60 7.29 8.14 6.46
C GLY A 60 8.28 9.14 5.84
N TYR A 61 8.76 8.94 4.62
CA TYR A 61 9.60 9.89 3.87
C TYR A 61 8.95 11.28 3.69
N ALA A 62 7.62 11.32 3.55
CA ALA A 62 6.85 12.55 3.42
C ALA A 62 6.34 13.13 4.77
N LYS A 63 6.75 12.58 5.91
CA LYS A 63 6.12 12.87 7.20
C LYS A 63 6.12 14.35 7.58
N ALA A 64 7.17 15.09 7.18
CA ALA A 64 7.24 16.53 7.40
C ALA A 64 6.10 17.28 6.68
N ALA A 65 5.77 16.91 5.44
CA ALA A 65 4.64 17.49 4.71
C ALA A 65 3.30 17.03 5.32
N GLU A 66 3.14 15.73 5.56
CA GLU A 66 1.90 15.15 6.09
C GLU A 66 1.48 15.75 7.43
N LEU A 67 2.44 15.91 8.36
CA LEU A 67 2.15 16.41 9.70
C LEU A 67 1.91 17.92 9.74
N ASN A 68 2.27 18.64 8.68
CA ASN A 68 2.05 20.08 8.56
C ASN A 68 0.91 20.42 7.59
N GLY A 69 0.00 19.46 7.33
CA GLY A 69 -1.21 19.72 6.55
C GLY A 69 -1.00 19.91 5.05
N MET A 70 0.17 19.52 4.52
CA MET A 70 0.43 19.61 3.09
C MET A 70 -0.15 18.38 2.37
N PRO A 71 -0.99 18.57 1.34
CA PRO A 71 -1.70 17.50 0.68
C PRO A 71 -0.76 16.52 -0.02
N GLY A 72 -1.01 15.22 0.15
CA GLY A 72 -0.33 14.17 -0.61
C GLY A 72 -1.27 13.61 -1.67
N PRO A 73 -0.79 13.29 -2.88
CA PRO A 73 -1.66 13.02 -4.03
C PRO A 73 -2.56 11.80 -3.81
N ARG A 74 -2.02 10.71 -3.25
CA ARG A 74 -2.81 9.51 -2.93
C ARG A 74 -4.01 9.82 -2.03
N HIS A 75 -3.79 10.63 -1.00
CA HIS A 75 -4.85 11.01 -0.06
C HIS A 75 -5.86 11.95 -0.68
N VAL A 76 -5.42 12.85 -1.56
CA VAL A 76 -6.31 13.75 -2.30
C VAL A 76 -7.20 12.95 -3.25
N LEU A 77 -6.64 12.00 -3.99
CA LEU A 77 -7.40 11.10 -4.88
C LEU A 77 -8.38 10.20 -4.10
N ASP A 78 -8.00 9.72 -2.91
CA ASP A 78 -8.92 9.00 -2.01
C ASP A 78 -10.12 9.84 -1.55
N MET A 79 -10.03 11.17 -1.66
CA MET A 79 -11.02 12.12 -1.18
C MET A 79 -11.55 13.04 -2.30
N GLU A 80 -11.43 12.61 -3.56
CA GLU A 80 -11.66 13.46 -4.73
C GLU A 80 -13.05 14.11 -4.75
N ASP A 81 -14.09 13.35 -4.40
CA ASP A 81 -15.47 13.81 -4.36
C ASP A 81 -15.68 14.84 -3.23
N GLN A 82 -15.11 14.60 -2.05
CA GLN A 82 -15.29 15.47 -0.89
C GLN A 82 -14.50 16.78 -1.05
N ILE A 83 -13.32 16.71 -1.68
CA ILE A 83 -12.48 17.88 -2.01
C ILE A 83 -13.01 18.61 -3.24
N LYS A 84 -13.90 17.98 -4.03
CA LYS A 84 -14.47 18.53 -5.28
C LYS A 84 -13.36 18.83 -6.28
N LEU A 85 -12.51 17.85 -6.56
CA LEU A 85 -11.54 17.96 -7.66
C LEU A 85 -12.30 18.09 -8.98
N ASN A 86 -11.85 19.00 -9.83
CA ASN A 86 -12.27 18.99 -11.23
C ASN A 86 -11.43 17.98 -12.03
N ASP A 87 -11.88 17.66 -13.24
CA ASP A 87 -11.23 16.65 -14.09
C ASP A 87 -9.76 16.99 -14.41
N ASP A 88 -9.44 18.27 -14.61
CA ASP A 88 -8.07 18.72 -14.89
C ASP A 88 -7.14 18.56 -13.68
N GLN A 89 -7.63 18.88 -12.48
CA GLN A 89 -6.89 18.68 -11.22
C GLN A 89 -6.67 17.20 -10.96
N LYS A 90 -7.73 16.38 -11.11
CA LYS A 90 -7.65 14.94 -10.94
C LYS A 90 -6.58 14.34 -11.85
N LYS A 91 -6.64 14.64 -13.15
CA LYS A 91 -5.66 14.14 -14.12
C LYS A 91 -4.22 14.56 -13.81
N GLN A 92 -4.01 15.80 -13.37
CA GLN A 92 -2.68 16.28 -12.98
C GLN A 92 -2.16 15.56 -11.73
N ILE A 93 -3.02 15.31 -10.75
CA ILE A 93 -2.64 14.64 -9.50
C ILE A 93 -2.40 13.14 -9.72
N GLU A 94 -3.17 12.49 -10.60
CA GLU A 94 -2.94 11.10 -11.01
C GLU A 94 -1.58 10.96 -11.70
N LEU A 95 -1.27 11.82 -12.69
CA LEU A 95 0.05 11.82 -13.34
C LEU A 95 1.19 12.03 -12.33
N LEU A 96 1.05 13.01 -11.44
CA LEU A 96 2.04 13.29 -10.42
C LEU A 96 2.22 12.11 -9.44
N PHE A 97 1.14 11.41 -9.10
CA PHE A 97 1.20 10.21 -8.27
C PHE A 97 1.93 9.06 -8.97
N ASP A 98 1.59 8.79 -10.23
CA ASP A 98 2.18 7.71 -11.02
C ASP A 98 3.69 7.94 -11.24
N GLU A 99 4.09 9.17 -11.59
CA GLU A 99 5.50 9.57 -11.73
C GLU A 99 6.26 9.36 -10.41
N MET A 100 5.69 9.83 -9.30
CA MET A 100 6.29 9.65 -7.97
C MET A 100 6.43 8.16 -7.61
N GLU A 101 5.41 7.33 -7.88
CA GLU A 101 5.42 5.90 -7.53
C GLU A 101 6.49 5.16 -8.34
N GLN A 102 6.60 5.47 -9.63
CA GLN A 102 7.63 4.92 -10.51
C GLN A 102 9.03 5.31 -10.04
N ASP A 103 9.28 6.59 -9.80
CA ASP A 103 10.59 7.08 -9.34
C ASP A 103 10.96 6.50 -7.97
N ALA A 104 10.01 6.49 -7.03
CA ALA A 104 10.22 5.93 -5.70
C ALA A 104 10.48 4.42 -5.75
N SER A 105 9.83 3.67 -6.64
CA SER A 105 10.08 2.24 -6.83
C SER A 105 11.51 1.96 -7.32
N VAL A 106 11.98 2.74 -8.31
CA VAL A 106 13.36 2.64 -8.83
C VAL A 106 14.37 2.94 -7.72
N LEU A 107 14.19 4.03 -6.99
CA LEU A 107 15.07 4.39 -5.87
C LEU A 107 14.99 3.38 -4.73
N GLY A 108 13.82 2.80 -4.46
CA GLY A 108 13.62 1.74 -3.48
C GLY A 108 14.42 0.49 -3.79
N ALA A 109 14.41 0.04 -5.06
CA ALA A 109 15.23 -1.08 -5.51
C ALA A 109 16.74 -0.80 -5.39
N GLN A 110 17.16 0.44 -5.64
CA GLN A 110 18.55 0.85 -5.44
C GLN A 110 18.94 0.84 -3.95
N LEU A 111 18.07 1.36 -3.07
CA LEU A 111 18.30 1.36 -1.63
C LEU A 111 18.45 -0.07 -1.09
N ILE A 112 17.58 -1.00 -1.52
CA ILE A 112 17.67 -2.42 -1.16
C ILE A 112 19.02 -3.01 -1.59
N THR A 113 19.49 -2.68 -2.80
CA THR A 113 20.79 -3.15 -3.32
C THR A 113 21.97 -2.61 -2.50
N ARG A 114 21.91 -1.33 -2.11
CA ARG A 114 22.94 -0.68 -1.28
C ARG A 114 22.96 -1.25 0.14
N GLU A 115 21.80 -1.46 0.75
CA GLU A 115 21.65 -2.14 2.05
C GLU A 115 22.17 -3.59 2.01
N LYS A 116 21.87 -4.33 0.94
CA LYS A 116 22.42 -5.68 0.72
C LYS A 116 23.95 -5.66 0.65
N SER A 117 24.51 -4.66 -0.02
CA SER A 117 25.96 -4.50 -0.14
C SER A 117 26.63 -4.18 1.20
N LEU A 118 26.01 -3.31 2.00
CA LEU A 118 26.45 -3.02 3.37
C LEU A 118 26.40 -4.28 4.25
N ASN A 119 25.26 -4.99 4.25
CA ASN A 119 25.09 -6.23 4.99
C ASN A 119 26.13 -7.29 4.60
N LYS A 120 26.40 -7.45 3.29
CA LYS A 120 27.42 -8.39 2.79
C LYS A 120 28.82 -8.01 3.27
N ALA A 121 29.20 -6.73 3.19
CA ALA A 121 30.54 -6.29 3.60
C ALA A 121 30.84 -6.61 5.07
N PHE A 122 29.85 -6.45 5.96
CA PHE A 122 29.95 -6.87 7.36
C PHE A 122 29.93 -8.40 7.52
N ALA A 123 29.03 -9.11 6.84
CA ALA A 123 28.91 -10.56 6.95
C ALA A 123 30.19 -11.29 6.52
N THR A 124 30.91 -10.76 5.53
CA THR A 124 32.18 -11.33 5.04
C THR A 124 33.41 -10.76 5.75
N GLN A 125 33.25 -9.84 6.71
CA GLN A 125 34.35 -9.12 7.38
C GLN A 125 35.30 -8.40 6.39
N GLN A 126 34.78 -7.94 5.25
CA GLN A 126 35.53 -7.25 4.21
C GLN A 126 35.32 -5.73 4.22
N VAL A 127 34.81 -5.19 5.34
CA VAL A 127 34.58 -3.77 5.52
C VAL A 127 35.77 -3.13 6.24
N ASN A 128 36.30 -2.04 5.68
CA ASN A 128 37.23 -1.13 6.33
C ASN A 128 36.59 0.27 6.44
N GLU A 129 37.29 1.21 7.07
CA GLU A 129 36.76 2.56 7.32
C GLU A 129 36.36 3.29 6.02
N GLU A 130 37.22 3.27 5.01
CA GLU A 130 36.96 3.90 3.71
C GLU A 130 35.73 3.30 3.02
N LYS A 131 35.66 1.96 2.96
CA LYS A 131 34.54 1.26 2.32
C LYS A 131 33.23 1.50 3.07
N LEU A 132 33.25 1.51 4.40
CA LEU A 132 32.08 1.82 5.22
C LEU A 132 31.57 3.23 4.91
N LYS A 133 32.47 4.22 4.89
CA LYS A 133 32.11 5.61 4.59
C LYS A 133 31.44 5.75 3.22
N GLN A 134 32.00 5.10 2.19
CA GLN A 134 31.43 5.13 0.85
C GLN A 134 30.03 4.49 0.82
N LEU A 135 29.87 3.29 1.39
CA LEU A 135 28.57 2.58 1.41
C LEU A 135 27.49 3.42 2.10
N LEU A 136 27.83 4.06 3.22
CA LEU A 136 26.90 4.92 3.95
C LEU A 136 26.56 6.19 3.17
N GLN A 137 27.51 6.78 2.46
CA GLN A 137 27.25 7.94 1.59
C GLN A 137 26.29 7.57 0.45
N ASP A 138 26.47 6.41 -0.18
CA ASP A 138 25.58 5.93 -1.25
C ASP A 138 24.15 5.69 -0.72
N ILE A 139 24.02 5.06 0.46
CA ILE A 139 22.73 4.84 1.13
C ILE A 139 22.07 6.18 1.48
N ALA A 140 22.84 7.11 2.07
CA ALA A 140 22.34 8.43 2.46
C ALA A 140 21.83 9.22 1.26
N GLN A 141 22.57 9.19 0.14
CA GLN A 141 22.16 9.85 -1.11
C GLN A 141 20.83 9.29 -1.62
N THR A 142 20.70 7.97 -1.73
CA THR A 142 19.44 7.32 -2.15
C THR A 142 18.27 7.68 -1.24
N THR A 143 18.53 7.68 0.07
CA THR A 143 17.50 7.99 1.07
C THR A 143 17.06 9.45 0.96
N ALA A 144 18.00 10.36 0.68
CA ALA A 144 17.69 11.76 0.42
C ALA A 144 16.84 11.92 -0.86
N GLU A 145 17.16 11.20 -1.93
CA GLU A 145 16.39 11.20 -3.18
C GLU A 145 14.98 10.64 -3.00
N LEU A 146 14.81 9.54 -2.25
CA LEU A 146 13.49 9.01 -1.87
C LEU A 146 12.68 10.05 -1.09
N ARG A 147 13.30 10.69 -0.09
CA ARG A 147 12.66 11.75 0.70
C ARG A 147 12.26 12.94 -0.16
N TYR A 148 13.14 13.35 -1.07
CA TYR A 148 12.87 14.42 -2.02
C TYR A 148 11.67 14.06 -2.89
N THR A 149 11.66 12.87 -3.52
CA THR A 149 10.58 12.41 -4.41
C THR A 149 9.20 12.53 -3.73
N HIS A 150 9.08 12.04 -2.49
CA HIS A 150 7.83 12.15 -1.74
C HIS A 150 7.49 13.58 -1.31
N LEU A 151 8.44 14.33 -0.74
CA LEU A 151 8.17 15.69 -0.26
C LEU A 151 7.89 16.67 -1.40
N TYR A 152 8.61 16.55 -2.50
CA TYR A 152 8.41 17.32 -3.71
C TYR A 152 7.01 17.09 -4.29
N THR A 153 6.56 15.84 -4.30
CA THR A 153 5.23 15.48 -4.76
C THR A 153 4.13 16.09 -3.90
N HIS A 154 4.32 16.17 -2.58
CA HIS A 154 3.41 16.94 -1.71
C HIS A 154 3.39 18.44 -2.05
N LEU A 155 4.55 19.04 -2.30
CA LEU A 155 4.65 20.44 -2.71
C LEU A 155 3.92 20.69 -4.03
N LYS A 156 4.09 19.82 -5.02
CA LYS A 156 3.42 19.91 -6.32
C LYS A 156 1.92 19.66 -6.24
N THR A 157 1.49 18.76 -5.36
CA THR A 157 0.06 18.52 -5.13
C THR A 157 -0.61 19.78 -4.56
N ALA A 158 0.07 20.48 -3.64
CA ALA A 158 -0.45 21.73 -3.09
C ALA A 158 -0.60 22.82 -4.17
N ASP A 159 0.35 22.94 -5.10
CA ASP A 159 0.30 23.91 -6.21
C ASP A 159 -0.92 23.72 -7.14
N ILE A 160 -1.52 22.53 -7.18
CA ILE A 160 -2.68 22.19 -8.04
C ILE A 160 -4.01 22.54 -7.37
N LEU A 161 -4.05 22.56 -6.03
CA LEU A 161 -5.27 22.76 -5.25
C LEU A 161 -5.47 24.24 -4.91
N SER A 162 -6.73 24.64 -4.78
CA SER A 162 -7.07 25.93 -4.16
C SER A 162 -6.93 25.87 -2.64
N ASP A 163 -6.79 27.03 -2.00
CA ASP A 163 -6.74 27.15 -0.54
C ASP A 163 -7.98 26.51 0.12
N ASP A 164 -9.17 26.72 -0.44
CA ASP A 164 -10.42 26.12 0.05
C ASP A 164 -10.38 24.57 0.00
N GLN A 165 -9.79 23.99 -1.05
CA GLN A 165 -9.62 22.55 -1.19
C GLN A 165 -8.61 21.99 -0.18
N ILE A 166 -7.52 22.72 0.08
CA ILE A 166 -6.52 22.36 1.10
C ILE A 166 -7.15 22.39 2.50
N ASP A 167 -8.01 23.37 2.77
CA ASP A 167 -8.75 23.46 4.02
C ASP A 167 -9.74 22.30 4.22
N ILE A 168 -10.46 21.91 3.17
CA ILE A 168 -11.32 20.71 3.19
C ILE A 168 -10.49 19.46 3.45
N TYR A 169 -9.39 19.27 2.72
CA TYR A 169 -8.46 18.16 2.89
C TYR A 169 -7.98 18.05 4.36
N ASN A 170 -7.55 19.15 4.95
CA ASN A 170 -7.03 19.17 6.32
C ASN A 170 -8.09 18.80 7.37
N ARG A 171 -9.34 19.25 7.20
CA ARG A 171 -10.46 18.84 8.06
C ARG A 171 -10.74 17.34 7.95
N LEU A 172 -10.83 16.81 6.73
CA LEU A 172 -11.07 15.37 6.49
C LEU A 172 -9.96 14.50 7.10
N ARG A 173 -8.69 14.93 6.95
CA ARG A 173 -7.53 14.24 7.53
C ARG A 173 -7.55 14.22 9.05
N LYS A 174 -7.94 15.33 9.69
CA LYS A 174 -8.07 15.41 11.14
C LYS A 174 -9.13 14.44 11.67
N HIS A 175 -10.33 14.44 11.07
CA HIS A 175 -11.40 13.51 11.48
C HIS A 175 -11.02 12.04 11.30
N LYS A 176 -10.40 11.69 10.16
CA LYS A 176 -9.90 10.32 9.92
C LYS A 176 -8.88 9.89 10.98
N ASN A 177 -8.09 10.80 11.53
CA ASN A 177 -7.16 10.51 12.61
C ASN A 177 -7.87 10.36 13.96
N GLU A 178 -8.86 11.21 14.26
CA GLU A 178 -9.70 11.11 15.46
C GLU A 178 -10.45 9.77 15.52
N ASP A 179 -11.06 9.35 14.41
CA ASP A 179 -11.77 8.07 14.29
C ASP A 179 -10.84 6.88 14.56
N LYS A 180 -9.61 6.91 14.04
CA LYS A 180 -8.60 5.87 14.30
C LYS A 180 -8.20 5.80 15.77
N VAL A 181 -8.06 6.95 16.43
CA VAL A 181 -7.76 7.01 17.87
C VAL A 181 -8.93 6.44 18.66
N HIS A 182 -10.16 6.83 18.35
CA HIS A 182 -11.36 6.29 19.01
C HIS A 182 -11.49 4.77 18.83
N GLN A 183 -11.26 4.24 17.62
CA GLN A 183 -11.27 2.80 17.36
C GLN A 183 -10.15 2.05 18.10
N ALA A 184 -8.94 2.63 18.17
CA ALA A 184 -7.83 2.04 18.91
C ALA A 184 -8.09 1.96 20.42
N LEU A 185 -8.80 2.95 20.98
CA LEU A 185 -9.20 2.98 22.39
C LEU A 185 -10.40 2.08 22.72
N GLN A 186 -11.16 1.65 21.70
CA GLN A 186 -12.34 0.79 21.87
C GLN A 186 -12.06 -0.70 21.63
N LYS A 187 -10.84 -1.10 21.22
CA LYS A 187 -10.48 -2.52 21.14
C LYS A 187 -10.44 -3.10 22.57
N PRO A 188 -11.26 -4.11 22.91
CA PRO A 188 -11.23 -4.70 24.24
C PRO A 188 -9.92 -5.47 24.44
N ASP A 189 -9.31 -5.30 25.61
CA ASP A 189 -8.25 -6.16 26.15
C ASP A 189 -8.79 -7.58 26.34
N SER A 190 -8.88 -8.35 25.27
CA SER A 190 -9.22 -9.77 25.36
C SER A 190 -8.33 -10.57 24.42
N GLU A 191 -7.06 -10.68 24.78
CA GLU A 191 -6.27 -11.92 24.69
C GLU A 191 -4.80 -11.66 25.09
N SER A 192 -4.48 -11.86 26.39
CA SER A 192 -3.30 -12.62 26.83
C SER A 192 -3.07 -12.44 28.34
N CYS A 193 -3.96 -13.02 29.15
CA CYS A 193 -3.58 -13.52 30.47
C CYS A 193 -3.90 -15.02 30.51
N LYS A 194 -3.10 -15.81 29.78
CA LYS A 194 -3.05 -17.26 29.94
C LYS A 194 -1.61 -17.70 30.11
N LYS A 195 -1.42 -18.47 31.18
CA LYS A 195 -0.23 -19.21 31.62
C LYS A 195 0.87 -18.37 32.27
N HIS A 196 0.83 -18.32 33.60
CA HIS A 196 1.82 -19.03 34.40
C HIS A 196 1.08 -19.63 35.62
N LYS A 197 0.93 -20.95 35.62
CA LYS A 197 0.69 -21.71 36.85
C LYS A 197 1.70 -22.84 36.84
N ASP A 198 2.59 -22.70 37.80
CA ASP A 198 3.72 -23.52 38.22
C ASP A 198 3.53 -25.03 38.06
N HIS A 199 4.57 -25.69 37.53
CA HIS A 199 5.12 -26.95 38.03
C HIS A 199 6.58 -27.09 37.61
#